data_AF-A0A3M0WGZ5-F1
#
_entry.id   AF-A0A3M0WGZ5-F1
#
_cell.length_a   1.000
_cell.length_b   1.000
_cell.length_c   1.000
_cell.angle_alpha   90.00
_cell.angle_beta   90.00
_cell.angle_gamma   90.00
#
_symmetry.space_group_name_H-M   'P 1'
#
loop_
_entity.id
_entity.type
_entity.pdbx_description
1 polymer ?
#
loop_
_entity_poly.entity_id
_entity_poly.type
_entity_poly.pdbx_seq_one_letter_code
_entity_poly.pdbx_strand_id
1 'polypeptide(L)'
;MEKVRLLKKLIDAIIEHDYDEIHRLVDILNVNLNQVYEYEGSPLHVAVKEGDLDLVKHFIDKGADVNIKGVFGETPLHIAVDRGYDNIVKLLLENGANPNVQSNEGNTPLHLAVISSSADIAFELIKAGADSSIKNKSGKTPLDIAMEVNDEKMIKILS
;
A
#
# COMPACT_ATOMS: atom_id res chain seq x y z
N MET A 1 13.24 -20.10 13.94
CA MET A 1 14.59 -19.65 13.55
C MET A 1 14.77 -19.69 12.03
N GLU A 2 14.59 -20.83 11.36
CA GLU A 2 14.83 -20.91 9.90
C GLU A 2 13.86 -20.10 9.03
N LYS A 3 12.55 -20.14 9.31
CA LYS A 3 11.55 -19.37 8.54
C LYS A 3 11.75 -17.85 8.63
N VAL A 4 12.09 -17.36 9.83
CA VAL A 4 12.41 -15.94 10.07
C VAL A 4 13.67 -15.53 9.30
N ARG A 5 14.66 -16.43 9.22
CA ARG A 5 15.89 -16.21 8.43
C ARG A 5 15.60 -16.08 6.94
N LEU A 6 14.71 -16.91 6.38
CA LEU A 6 14.35 -16.85 4.96
C LEU A 6 13.53 -15.60 4.62
N LEU A 7 12.61 -15.19 5.49
CA LEU A 7 11.88 -13.94 5.31
C LEU A 7 12.83 -12.74 5.32
N LYS A 8 13.76 -12.66 6.29
CA LYS A 8 14.78 -11.61 6.30
C LYS A 8 15.58 -11.57 5.00
N LYS A 9 16.06 -12.73 4.52
CA LYS A 9 16.81 -12.81 3.26
C LYS A 9 16.00 -12.32 2.06
N LEU A 10 14.70 -12.62 2.04
CA LEU A 10 13.82 -12.12 0.98
C LEU A 10 13.71 -10.60 1.04
N ILE A 11 13.53 -10.04 2.23
CA ILE A 11 13.49 -8.57 2.43
C ILE A 11 14.81 -7.93 2.00
N ASP A 12 15.95 -8.48 2.43
CA ASP A 12 17.28 -7.99 2.03
C ASP A 12 17.44 -8.05 0.49
N ALA A 13 17.06 -9.16 -0.15
CA ALA A 13 17.16 -9.35 -1.60
C ALA A 13 16.28 -8.37 -2.40
N ILE A 14 15.09 -8.03 -1.89
CA ILE A 14 14.21 -7.01 -2.50
C ILE A 14 14.89 -5.64 -2.48
N ILE A 15 15.46 -5.25 -1.33
CA ILE A 15 16.12 -3.95 -1.14
C ILE A 15 17.41 -3.87 -1.98
N GLU A 16 18.13 -4.97 -2.11
CA GLU A 16 19.37 -5.06 -2.90
C GLU A 16 19.09 -5.28 -4.41
N HIS A 17 17.84 -5.44 -4.80
CA HIS A 17 17.40 -5.79 -6.16
C HIS A 17 18.07 -7.07 -6.70
N ASP A 18 18.28 -8.08 -5.84
CA ASP A 18 18.80 -9.40 -6.22
C ASP A 18 17.64 -10.30 -6.69
N TYR A 19 17.22 -10.11 -7.95
CA TYR A 19 16.10 -10.85 -8.54
C TYR A 19 16.34 -12.36 -8.61
N ASP A 20 17.59 -12.80 -8.74
CA ASP A 20 17.91 -14.23 -8.76
C ASP A 20 17.62 -14.87 -7.39
N GLU A 21 18.03 -14.22 -6.29
CA GLU A 21 17.72 -14.69 -4.95
C GLU A 21 16.23 -14.51 -4.60
N ILE A 22 15.57 -13.44 -5.09
CA ILE A 22 14.11 -13.28 -4.96
C ILE A 22 13.39 -14.47 -5.61
N HIS A 23 13.69 -14.78 -6.88
CA HIS A 23 13.09 -15.91 -7.58
C HIS A 23 13.38 -17.22 -6.87
N ARG A 24 14.62 -17.44 -6.40
CA ARG A 24 14.95 -18.64 -5.63
C ARG A 24 14.13 -18.73 -4.34
N LEU A 25 14.00 -17.64 -3.58
CA LEU A 25 13.28 -17.63 -2.31
C LEU A 25 11.76 -17.81 -2.50
N VAL A 26 11.19 -17.17 -3.52
CA VAL A 26 9.74 -17.18 -3.77
C VAL A 26 9.31 -18.40 -4.56
N ASP A 27 9.95 -18.68 -5.70
CA ASP A 27 9.50 -19.73 -6.64
C ASP A 27 9.94 -21.13 -6.22
N ILE A 28 11.12 -21.27 -5.59
CA ILE A 28 11.68 -22.58 -5.23
C ILE A 28 11.43 -22.88 -3.76
N LEU A 29 11.77 -21.94 -2.88
CA LEU A 29 11.69 -22.16 -1.44
C LEU A 29 10.32 -21.82 -0.84
N ASN A 30 9.40 -21.24 -1.64
CA ASN A 30 8.04 -20.90 -1.24
C ASN A 30 8.00 -20.12 0.09
N VAL A 31 8.84 -19.09 0.21
CA VAL A 31 8.82 -18.20 1.37
C VAL A 31 7.43 -17.59 1.54
N ASN A 32 6.93 -17.57 2.78
CA ASN A 32 5.62 -17.02 3.07
C ASN A 32 5.62 -15.49 2.90
N LEU A 33 4.93 -15.01 1.86
CA LEU A 33 4.79 -13.57 1.56
C LEU A 33 3.83 -12.83 2.52
N ASN A 34 3.04 -13.57 3.30
CA ASN A 34 2.01 -13.03 4.19
C ASN A 34 2.51 -12.93 5.63
N GLN A 35 3.73 -12.40 5.79
CA GLN A 35 4.37 -12.15 7.07
C GLN A 35 4.99 -10.77 7.07
N VAL A 36 4.87 -10.08 8.21
CA VAL A 36 5.53 -8.80 8.44
C VAL A 36 6.89 -9.05 9.07
N TYR A 37 7.93 -8.43 8.50
CA TYR A 37 9.28 -8.43 9.02
C TYR A 37 9.57 -7.06 9.65
N GLU A 38 9.86 -7.07 10.95
CA GLU A 38 10.26 -5.90 11.75
C GLU A 38 9.56 -4.60 11.32
N TYR A 39 10.29 -3.54 10.96
CA TYR A 39 9.72 -2.24 10.57
C TYR A 39 9.54 -2.09 9.04
N GLU A 40 10.08 -3.02 8.26
CA GLU A 40 10.06 -3.02 6.80
C GLU A 40 8.67 -3.35 6.24
N GLY A 41 7.90 -4.18 6.96
CA GLY A 41 6.61 -4.67 6.49
C GLY A 41 6.69 -6.07 5.89
N SER A 42 5.70 -6.43 5.08
CA SER A 42 5.76 -7.68 4.30
C SER A 42 6.57 -7.51 3.02
N PRO A 43 6.98 -8.60 2.35
CA PRO A 43 7.63 -8.52 1.03
C PRO A 43 6.87 -7.62 0.04
N LEU A 44 5.52 -7.66 0.07
CA LEU A 44 4.68 -6.80 -0.76
C LEU A 44 4.78 -5.31 -0.37
N HIS A 45 4.90 -4.97 0.92
CA HIS A 45 5.13 -3.59 1.33
C HIS A 45 6.47 -3.07 0.79
N VAL A 46 7.52 -3.88 0.90
CA VAL A 46 8.86 -3.48 0.43
C VAL A 46 8.88 -3.33 -1.08
N ALA A 47 8.34 -4.27 -1.84
CA ALA A 47 8.25 -4.16 -3.30
C ALA A 47 7.48 -2.88 -3.74
N VAL A 48 6.37 -2.55 -3.08
CA VAL A 48 5.64 -1.30 -3.34
C VAL A 48 6.45 -0.07 -2.98
N LYS A 49 7.19 -0.10 -1.85
CA LYS A 49 8.03 1.02 -1.41
C LYS A 49 9.17 1.33 -2.38
N GLU A 50 9.72 0.29 -3.02
CA GLU A 50 10.72 0.39 -4.09
C GLU A 50 10.11 0.80 -5.45
N GLY A 51 8.78 0.80 -5.57
CA GLY A 51 8.09 1.18 -6.81
C GLY A 51 8.22 0.14 -7.93
N ASP A 52 8.60 -1.09 -7.59
CA ASP A 52 8.83 -2.16 -8.55
C ASP A 52 7.51 -2.84 -8.93
N LEU A 53 6.89 -2.34 -10.00
CA LEU A 53 5.60 -2.85 -10.48
C LEU A 53 5.65 -4.34 -10.84
N ASP A 54 6.74 -4.81 -11.45
CA ASP A 54 6.86 -6.20 -11.91
C ASP A 54 6.97 -7.14 -10.72
N LEU A 55 7.73 -6.74 -9.69
CA LEU A 55 7.84 -7.50 -8.46
C LEU A 55 6.55 -7.50 -7.65
N VAL A 56 5.85 -6.36 -7.56
CA VAL A 56 4.51 -6.28 -6.94
C VAL A 56 3.55 -7.27 -7.62
N LYS A 57 3.51 -7.26 -8.95
CA LYS A 57 2.69 -8.20 -9.72
C LYS A 57 3.09 -9.64 -9.45
N HIS A 58 4.39 -9.95 -9.47
CA HIS A 58 4.89 -11.29 -9.20
C HIS A 58 4.47 -11.79 -7.81
N PHE A 59 4.58 -10.96 -6.76
CA PHE A 59 4.16 -11.34 -5.42
C PHE A 59 2.65 -11.57 -5.30
N ILE A 60 1.83 -10.73 -5.95
CA ILE A 60 0.37 -10.93 -6.01
C ILE A 60 0.03 -12.26 -6.71
N ASP A 61 0.67 -12.55 -7.84
CA ASP A 61 0.50 -13.81 -8.59
C ASP A 61 0.90 -15.05 -7.74
N LYS A 62 1.80 -14.85 -6.76
CA LYS A 62 2.23 -15.87 -5.79
C LYS A 62 1.40 -15.90 -4.51
N GLY A 63 0.31 -15.16 -4.45
CA GLY A 63 -0.64 -15.20 -3.34
C GLY A 63 -0.29 -14.29 -2.16
N ALA A 64 0.48 -13.23 -2.40
CA ALA A 64 0.63 -12.16 -1.42
C ALA A 64 -0.73 -11.50 -1.14
N ASP A 65 -1.04 -11.30 0.14
CA ASP A 65 -2.23 -10.62 0.61
C ASP A 65 -2.10 -9.11 0.38
N VAL A 66 -2.84 -8.59 -0.60
CA VAL A 66 -2.88 -7.16 -0.94
C VAL A 66 -3.40 -6.26 0.18
N ASN A 67 -4.07 -6.83 1.19
CA ASN A 67 -4.63 -6.14 2.33
C ASN A 67 -3.84 -6.32 3.63
N ILE A 68 -2.67 -6.99 3.56
CA ILE A 68 -1.83 -7.22 4.73
C ILE A 68 -1.46 -5.88 5.39
N LYS A 69 -1.60 -5.81 6.71
CA LYS A 69 -1.23 -4.62 7.49
C LYS A 69 0.21 -4.73 7.97
N GLY A 70 1.04 -3.72 7.70
CA GLY A 70 2.36 -3.54 8.28
C GLY A 70 2.31 -3.08 9.74
N VAL A 71 3.47 -2.77 10.32
CA VAL A 71 3.59 -2.37 11.73
C VAL A 71 2.83 -1.09 12.08
N PHE A 72 2.75 -0.15 11.12
CA PHE A 72 2.00 1.09 11.29
C PHE A 72 0.52 0.97 10.88
N GLY A 73 0.04 -0.27 10.69
CA GLY A 73 -1.33 -0.54 10.27
C GLY A 73 -1.61 -0.16 8.80
N GLU A 74 -0.61 0.31 8.08
CA GLU A 74 -0.70 0.62 6.66
C GLU A 74 -0.76 -0.67 5.84
N THR A 75 -1.43 -0.61 4.70
CA THR A 75 -1.44 -1.67 3.69
C THR A 75 -0.54 -1.27 2.53
N PRO A 76 -0.19 -2.20 1.61
CA PRO A 76 0.52 -1.84 0.38
C PRO A 76 -0.16 -0.70 -0.39
N LEU A 77 -1.49 -0.63 -0.38
CA LEU A 77 -2.23 0.47 -1.03
C LEU A 77 -1.97 1.83 -0.37
N HIS A 78 -1.81 1.90 0.96
CA HIS A 78 -1.43 3.16 1.63
C HIS A 78 -0.09 3.66 1.12
N ILE A 79 0.92 2.78 1.05
CA ILE A 79 2.26 3.13 0.59
C ILE A 79 2.22 3.57 -0.87
N ALA A 80 1.52 2.84 -1.74
CA ALA A 80 1.42 3.19 -3.15
C ALA A 80 0.80 4.58 -3.36
N VAL A 81 -0.23 4.92 -2.58
CA VAL A 81 -0.89 6.23 -2.61
C VAL A 81 0.03 7.33 -2.09
N ASP A 82 0.66 7.14 -0.92
CA ASP A 82 1.60 8.11 -0.33
C ASP A 82 2.78 8.42 -1.28
N ARG A 83 3.25 7.41 -2.03
CA ARG A 83 4.31 7.56 -3.02
C ARG A 83 3.86 8.08 -4.38
N GLY A 84 2.55 8.19 -4.63
CA GLY A 84 2.02 8.62 -5.92
C GLY A 84 2.22 7.61 -7.06
N TYR A 85 2.33 6.31 -6.76
CA TYR A 85 2.54 5.27 -7.76
C TYR A 85 1.22 4.83 -8.40
N ASP A 86 0.70 5.64 -9.33
CA ASP A 86 -0.60 5.43 -10.00
C ASP A 86 -0.79 4.02 -10.58
N ASN A 87 0.26 3.47 -11.20
CA ASN A 87 0.26 2.12 -11.78
C ASN A 87 0.13 1.03 -10.71
N ILE A 88 0.82 1.17 -9.58
CA ILE A 88 0.75 0.22 -8.46
C ILE A 88 -0.59 0.37 -7.72
N VAL A 89 -1.09 1.60 -7.53
CA VAL A 89 -2.43 1.84 -6.97
C VAL A 89 -3.49 1.09 -7.78
N LYS A 90 -3.48 1.25 -9.11
CA LYS A 90 -4.41 0.55 -10.00
C LYS A 90 -4.27 -0.96 -9.89
N LEU A 91 -3.05 -1.48 -9.97
CA LEU A 91 -2.80 -2.92 -9.85
C LEU A 91 -3.33 -3.50 -8.54
N LEU A 92 -3.10 -2.82 -7.41
CA LEU A 92 -3.56 -3.27 -6.10
C LEU A 92 -5.09 -3.27 -6.01
N LEU A 93 -5.75 -2.20 -6.48
CA LEU A 93 -7.22 -2.09 -6.50
C LEU A 93 -7.86 -3.17 -7.39
N GLU A 94 -7.29 -3.40 -8.57
CA GLU A 94 -7.74 -4.47 -9.49
C GLU A 94 -7.63 -5.87 -8.87
N ASN A 95 -6.69 -6.06 -7.94
CA ASN A 95 -6.48 -7.32 -7.21
C ASN A 95 -7.18 -7.35 -5.84
N GLY A 96 -8.14 -6.45 -5.59
CA GLY A 96 -9.01 -6.51 -4.41
C GLY A 96 -8.43 -5.84 -3.16
N ALA A 97 -7.49 -4.90 -3.32
CA ALA A 97 -7.11 -4.03 -2.21
C ALA A 97 -8.32 -3.20 -1.74
N ASN A 98 -8.56 -3.20 -0.44
CA ASN A 98 -9.67 -2.50 0.20
C ASN A 98 -9.26 -1.03 0.44
N PRO A 99 -9.88 -0.05 -0.24
CA PRO A 99 -9.52 1.37 -0.10
C PRO A 99 -10.00 2.00 1.22
N ASN A 100 -10.64 1.24 2.10
CA ASN A 100 -11.21 1.70 3.37
C ASN A 100 -10.44 1.21 4.61
N VAL A 101 -9.34 0.47 4.43
CA VAL A 101 -8.50 0.08 5.58
C VAL A 101 -7.92 1.33 6.23
N GLN A 102 -8.00 1.41 7.55
CA GLN A 102 -7.39 2.48 8.32
C GLN A 102 -6.00 2.07 8.83
N SER A 103 -5.02 2.95 8.62
CA SER A 103 -3.71 2.89 9.28
C SER A 103 -3.84 3.07 10.79
N ASN A 104 -2.73 2.94 11.52
CA ASN A 104 -2.74 3.19 12.96
C ASN A 104 -3.15 4.62 13.29
N GLU A 105 -2.96 5.60 12.40
CA GLU A 105 -3.43 6.98 12.61
C GLU A 105 -4.87 7.22 12.16
N GLY A 106 -5.58 6.15 11.79
CA GLY A 106 -6.96 6.22 11.32
C GLY A 106 -7.10 6.73 9.89
N ASN A 107 -6.00 7.06 9.21
CA ASN A 107 -6.02 7.49 7.82
C ASN A 107 -6.35 6.30 6.92
N THR A 108 -7.26 6.50 5.98
CA THR A 108 -7.46 5.60 4.83
C THR A 108 -6.55 6.02 3.68
N PRO A 109 -6.37 5.19 2.64
CA PRO A 109 -5.72 5.62 1.40
C PRO A 109 -6.31 6.93 0.84
N LEU A 110 -7.62 7.16 0.95
CA LEU A 110 -8.23 8.40 0.48
C LEU A 110 -7.78 9.62 1.30
N HIS A 111 -7.55 9.50 2.61
CA HIS A 111 -6.96 10.58 3.40
C HIS A 111 -5.56 10.94 2.88
N LEU A 112 -4.74 9.92 2.58
CA LEU A 112 -3.37 10.13 2.08
C LEU A 112 -3.38 10.79 0.70
N ALA A 113 -4.27 10.38 -0.20
CA ALA A 113 -4.41 11.00 -1.52
C ALA A 113 -4.81 12.49 -1.44
N VAL A 114 -5.59 12.88 -0.42
CA VAL A 114 -5.89 14.29 -0.15
C VAL A 114 -4.67 15.03 0.38
N ILE A 115 -3.96 14.44 1.34
CA ILE A 115 -2.76 15.06 1.96
C ILE A 115 -1.67 15.28 0.91
N SER A 116 -1.53 14.39 -0.08
CA SER A 116 -0.60 14.52 -1.19
C SER A 116 -1.12 15.36 -2.36
N SER A 117 -2.35 15.89 -2.26
CA SER A 117 -3.09 16.58 -3.36
C SER A 117 -3.16 15.78 -4.67
N SER A 118 -3.18 14.45 -4.58
CA SER A 118 -3.21 13.54 -5.74
C SER A 118 -4.63 13.28 -6.22
N ALA A 119 -5.20 14.24 -6.95
CA ALA A 119 -6.56 14.17 -7.47
C ALA A 119 -6.87 12.90 -8.30
N ASP A 120 -5.94 12.45 -9.13
CA ASP A 120 -6.17 11.29 -10.00
C ASP A 120 -6.25 10.00 -9.18
N ILE A 121 -5.37 9.84 -8.17
CA ILE A 121 -5.44 8.74 -7.21
C ILE A 121 -6.73 8.80 -6.39
N ALA A 122 -7.13 9.99 -5.92
CA ALA A 122 -8.39 10.16 -5.20
C ALA A 122 -9.59 9.69 -6.04
N PHE A 123 -9.61 10.02 -7.33
CA PHE A 123 -10.63 9.52 -8.26
C PHE A 123 -10.62 7.99 -8.39
N GLU A 124 -9.45 7.37 -8.55
CA GLU A 124 -9.37 5.90 -8.66
C GLU A 124 -9.83 5.21 -7.36
N LEU A 125 -9.48 5.76 -6.20
CA LEU A 125 -9.93 5.25 -4.90
C LEU A 125 -11.46 5.36 -4.74
N ILE A 126 -12.05 6.51 -5.09
CA ILE A 126 -13.51 6.72 -5.05
C ILE A 126 -14.22 5.73 -5.99
N LYS A 127 -13.71 5.53 -7.20
CA LYS A 127 -14.25 4.53 -8.14
C LYS A 127 -14.17 3.11 -7.58
N ALA A 128 -13.12 2.81 -6.82
CA ALA A 128 -12.95 1.52 -6.14
C ALA A 128 -13.77 1.39 -4.84
N GLY A 129 -14.62 2.37 -4.51
CA GLY A 129 -15.50 2.32 -3.35
C GLY A 129 -14.90 2.85 -2.05
N ALA A 130 -13.97 3.81 -2.13
CA ALA A 130 -13.49 4.53 -0.96
C ALA A 130 -14.63 5.35 -0.32
N ASP A 131 -14.81 5.18 1.00
CA ASP A 131 -15.76 5.89 1.82
C ASP A 131 -15.14 7.20 2.33
N SER A 132 -15.59 8.32 1.76
CA SER A 132 -15.15 9.67 2.12
C SER A 132 -15.70 10.17 3.46
N SER A 133 -16.55 9.40 4.14
CA SER A 133 -17.11 9.76 5.46
C SER A 133 -16.27 9.24 6.64
N ILE A 134 -15.31 8.34 6.39
CA ILE A 134 -14.44 7.78 7.43
C ILE A 134 -13.62 8.91 8.05
N LYS A 135 -13.57 8.93 9.39
CA LYS A 135 -12.75 9.86 10.16
C LYS A 135 -11.45 9.22 10.61
N ASN A 136 -10.34 9.94 10.48
CA ASN A 136 -9.08 9.57 11.11
C ASN A 136 -9.07 9.84 12.63
N LYS A 137 -7.95 9.56 13.30
CA LYS A 137 -7.83 9.78 14.75
C LYS A 137 -8.02 11.23 15.19
N SER A 138 -7.77 12.19 14.31
CA SER A 138 -8.00 13.62 14.56
C SER A 138 -9.47 14.02 14.36
N GLY A 139 -10.35 13.07 14.04
CA GLY A 139 -11.78 13.31 13.81
C GLY A 139 -12.10 13.92 12.44
N LYS A 140 -11.13 13.94 11.53
CA LYS A 140 -11.25 14.56 10.19
C LYS A 140 -11.53 13.52 9.14
N THR A 141 -12.45 13.84 8.23
CA THR A 141 -12.67 13.13 6.96
C THR A 141 -11.66 13.61 5.90
N PRO A 142 -11.52 12.91 4.76
CA PRO A 142 -10.76 13.43 3.63
C PRO A 142 -11.24 14.82 3.16
N LEU A 143 -12.56 15.06 3.18
CA LEU A 143 -13.12 16.36 2.80
C LEU A 143 -12.73 17.47 3.79
N ASP A 144 -12.75 17.18 5.10
CA ASP A 144 -12.33 18.15 6.13
C ASP A 144 -10.87 18.58 5.90
N ILE A 145 -9.98 17.63 5.57
CA ILE A 145 -8.57 17.93 5.28
C ILE A 145 -8.47 18.82 4.03
N ALA A 146 -9.18 18.48 2.94
CA ALA A 146 -9.16 19.27 1.71
C ALA A 146 -9.61 20.72 1.92
N MET A 147 -10.63 20.93 2.77
CA MET A 147 -11.11 22.26 3.15
C MET A 147 -10.09 23.04 3.98
N GLU A 148 -9.40 22.40 4.93
CA GLU A 148 -8.41 23.07 5.78
C GLU A 148 -7.20 23.59 5.01
N VAL A 149 -6.75 22.84 4.00
CA VAL A 149 -5.63 23.25 3.14
C VAL A 149 -6.09 24.09 1.93
N ASN A 150 -7.39 24.35 1.80
CA ASN A 150 -8.02 25.07 0.69
C ASN A 150 -7.68 24.48 -0.69
N ASP A 151 -7.68 23.15 -0.81
CA ASP A 151 -7.47 22.45 -2.08
C ASP A 151 -8.81 22.39 -2.85
N GLU A 152 -9.10 23.43 -3.62
CA GLU A 152 -10.35 23.57 -4.38
C GLU A 152 -10.62 22.38 -5.32
N LYS A 153 -9.56 21.81 -5.91
CA LYS A 153 -9.69 20.66 -6.80
C LYS A 153 -10.17 19.45 -6.01
N MET A 154 -9.55 19.18 -4.87
CA MET A 154 -9.89 18.03 -4.04
C MET A 154 -11.25 18.18 -3.36
N ILE A 155 -11.62 19.39 -2.91
CA ILE A 155 -12.96 19.69 -2.38
C ILE A 155 -14.02 19.31 -3.41
N LYS A 156 -13.83 19.68 -4.68
CA LYS A 156 -14.78 19.36 -5.76
C LYS A 156 -14.87 17.87 -6.07
N ILE A 157 -13.80 17.12 -5.86
CA ILE A 157 -13.77 15.66 -6.09
C ILE A 157 -14.56 14.93 -5.01
N LEU A 158 -14.53 15.46 -3.78
CA LEU A 158 -15.09 14.82 -2.60
C LEU A 158 -16.52 15.30 -2.25
N SER A 159 -17.00 16.37 -2.90
CA SER A 159 -18.35 16.95 -2.75
C SER A 159 -19.36 16.28 -3.68
#